data_AF-A0A452Z924-F1
#
_entry.id   AF-A0A452Z924-F1
#
_cell.length_a   1.000
_cell.length_b   1.000
_cell.length_c   1.000
_cell.angle_alpha   90.00
_cell.angle_beta   90.00
_cell.angle_gamma   90.00
#
_symmetry.space_group_name_H-M   'P 1'
#
loop_
_entity.id
_entity.type
_entity.pdbx_description
1 polymer ?
#
loop_
_entity_poly.entity_id
_entity_poly.type
_entity_poly.pdbx_seq_one_letter_code
_entity_poly.pdbx_strand_id
1 'polypeptide(L)'
;HLSAYSPLGSPGSPLSVVSGASVLNNPIVTSVAEKLQKTPAQVALRWGLQMGQSVLPKSTDEAMIKENFDIFDWSIPEDLMAKFSEIKQERLLKAEFAVHPLSVYKTLEDLWDGEIQSTSTSLE
;
A
#
# COMPACT_ATOMS: atom_id res chain seq x y z
N HIS A 1 -0.89 -17.42 6.64
CA HIS A 1 -0.83 -16.86 5.28
C HIS A 1 -1.51 -15.50 5.29
N LEU A 2 -0.90 -14.45 4.72
CA LEU A 2 -1.44 -13.09 4.68
C LEU A 2 -1.65 -12.67 3.21
N SER A 3 -2.80 -12.06 2.92
CA SER A 3 -3.15 -11.57 1.57
C SER A 3 -3.27 -10.05 1.58
N ALA A 4 -2.45 -9.39 0.77
CA ALA A 4 -2.40 -7.94 0.62
C ALA A 4 -3.51 -7.43 -0.31
N TYR A 5 -4.57 -6.87 0.30
CA TYR A 5 -5.52 -6.01 -0.40
C TYR A 5 -4.95 -4.60 -0.58
N SER A 6 -5.39 -3.89 -1.61
CA SER A 6 -4.86 -2.58 -2.01
C SER A 6 -3.33 -2.54 -2.14
N PRO A 7 -2.68 -3.52 -2.81
CA PRO A 7 -1.21 -3.58 -2.85
C PRO A 7 -0.56 -2.40 -3.60
N LEU A 8 -1.35 -1.63 -4.36
CA LEU A 8 -0.92 -0.43 -5.08
C LEU A 8 -1.31 0.88 -4.37
N GLY A 9 -1.90 0.81 -3.16
CA GLY A 9 -2.39 1.99 -2.44
C GLY A 9 -3.70 2.58 -2.98
N SER A 10 -4.47 1.82 -3.76
CA SER A 10 -5.77 2.22 -4.34
C SER A 10 -5.72 3.49 -5.22
N PRO A 11 -4.86 3.51 -6.26
CA PRO A 11 -4.76 4.67 -7.15
C PRO A 11 -6.09 4.88 -7.89
N GLY A 12 -6.61 6.11 -7.87
CA GLY A 12 -7.87 6.46 -8.55
C GLY A 12 -9.15 6.13 -7.78
N SER A 13 -9.07 5.79 -6.49
CA SER A 13 -10.27 5.68 -5.65
C SER A 13 -10.94 7.06 -5.52
N PRO A 14 -12.22 7.23 -5.93
CA PRO A 14 -12.96 8.47 -5.71
C PRO A 14 -13.44 8.62 -4.25
N LEU A 15 -13.22 7.58 -3.45
CA LEU A 15 -13.57 7.52 -2.04
C LEU A 15 -12.61 8.42 -1.25
N SER A 16 -13.13 9.48 -0.62
CA SER A 16 -12.37 10.34 0.31
C SER A 16 -11.77 9.58 1.50
N VAL A 17 -12.10 8.30 1.68
CA VAL A 17 -11.57 7.41 2.72
C VAL A 17 -10.19 6.84 2.41
N VAL A 18 -9.67 6.97 1.19
CA VAL A 18 -8.24 6.71 0.92
C VAL A 18 -7.51 8.04 1.00
N SER A 19 -7.05 8.38 2.21
CA SER A 19 -6.24 9.57 2.47
C SER A 19 -4.77 9.16 2.53
N GLY A 20 -3.89 9.85 1.80
CA GLY A 20 -2.45 9.60 1.86
C GLY A 20 -1.71 9.84 0.54
N ALA A 21 -0.38 9.85 0.63
CA ALA A 21 0.48 9.96 -0.55
C ALA A 21 0.39 8.67 -1.39
N SER A 22 0.37 8.83 -2.72
CA SER A 22 0.38 7.70 -3.64
C SER A 22 1.62 6.83 -3.43
N VAL A 23 1.42 5.55 -3.10
CA VAL A 23 2.50 4.55 -2.95
C VAL A 23 3.35 4.46 -4.22
N LEU A 24 2.72 4.57 -5.39
CA LEU A 24 3.39 4.48 -6.70
C LEU A 24 4.27 5.69 -7.01
N ASN A 25 4.07 6.82 -6.31
CA ASN A 25 4.88 8.03 -6.47
C ASN A 25 5.92 8.18 -5.34
N ASN A 26 6.03 7.19 -4.44
CA ASN A 26 7.03 7.24 -3.37
C ASN A 26 8.45 7.22 -3.98
N PRO A 27 9.37 8.11 -3.56
CA PRO A 27 10.71 8.21 -4.15
C PRO A 27 11.54 6.92 -4.09
N ILE A 28 11.33 6.09 -3.07
CA ILE A 28 12.03 4.80 -2.95
C ILE A 28 11.47 3.82 -3.99
N VAL A 29 10.15 3.75 -4.11
CA VAL A 29 9.47 2.88 -5.09
C VAL A 29 9.86 3.26 -6.51
N THR A 30 9.83 4.55 -6.85
CA THR A 30 10.21 5.04 -8.19
C THR A 30 11.70 4.83 -8.46
N SER A 31 12.59 5.10 -7.49
CA SER A 31 14.03 4.86 -7.66
C SER A 31 14.36 3.39 -7.88
N VAL A 32 13.69 2.47 -7.17
CA VAL A 32 13.87 1.03 -7.37
C VAL A 32 13.32 0.60 -8.73
N ALA A 33 12.17 1.13 -9.14
CA ALA A 33 11.58 0.88 -10.45
C ALA A 33 12.51 1.29 -11.60
N GLU A 34 13.10 2.49 -11.52
CA GLU A 34 14.08 2.98 -12.50
C GLU A 34 15.32 2.07 -12.56
N LYS A 35 15.90 1.70 -11.41
CA LYS A 35 17.09 0.83 -11.36
C LYS A 35 16.85 -0.55 -11.96
N LEU A 36 15.65 -1.11 -11.76
CA LEU A 36 15.29 -2.44 -12.24
C LEU A 36 14.64 -2.43 -13.62
N GLN A 37 14.43 -1.25 -14.22
CA GLN A 37 13.71 -1.07 -15.48
C GLN A 37 12.31 -1.71 -15.44
N LYS A 38 11.61 -1.52 -14.32
CA LYS A 38 10.25 -1.99 -14.07
C LYS A 38 9.34 -0.81 -13.76
N THR A 39 8.03 -1.03 -13.75
CA THR A 39 7.09 0.02 -13.32
C THR A 39 6.97 0.09 -11.80
N PRO A 40 6.59 1.25 -11.23
CA PRO A 40 6.33 1.36 -9.79
C PRO A 40 5.30 0.34 -9.28
N ALA A 41 4.29 0.01 -10.09
CA ALA A 41 3.28 -0.99 -9.76
C ALA A 41 3.89 -2.40 -9.66
N GLN A 42 4.70 -2.78 -10.64
CA GLN A 42 5.43 -4.05 -10.63
C GLN A 42 6.35 -4.18 -9.41
N VAL A 43 7.05 -3.10 -9.03
CA VAL A 43 7.90 -3.07 -7.83
C VAL A 43 7.08 -3.23 -6.55
N ALA A 44 5.96 -2.52 -6.40
CA ALA A 44 5.10 -2.65 -5.22
C ALA A 44 4.54 -4.09 -5.07
N LEU A 45 4.13 -4.71 -6.17
CA LEU A 45 3.63 -6.09 -6.17
C LEU A 45 4.74 -7.11 -5.88
N ARG A 46 5.91 -6.94 -6.51
CA ARG A 46 7.06 -7.81 -6.28
C ARG A 46 7.55 -7.74 -4.84
N TRP A 47 7.54 -6.54 -4.24
CA TRP A 47 7.84 -6.35 -2.82
C TRP A 47 6.89 -7.19 -1.94
N GLY A 48 5.58 -7.13 -2.18
CA GLY A 48 4.60 -7.92 -1.42
C GLY A 48 4.84 -9.43 -1.52
N LEU A 49 5.18 -9.93 -2.72
CA LEU A 49 5.55 -11.33 -2.92
C LEU A 49 6.82 -11.71 -2.13
N GLN A 50 7.85 -10.87 -2.15
CA GLN A 50 9.10 -11.13 -1.41
C GLN A 50 8.93 -11.03 0.11
N MET A 51 7.92 -10.30 0.59
CA MET A 51 7.50 -10.30 2.00
C MET A 51 6.69 -11.55 2.39
N GLY A 52 6.48 -12.50 1.45
CA GLY A 52 5.75 -13.75 1.70
C GLY A 52 4.23 -13.61 1.67
N GLN A 53 3.70 -12.54 1.07
CA GLN A 53 2.27 -12.27 0.96
C GLN A 53 1.76 -12.60 -0.46
N SER A 54 0.49 -12.99 -0.59
CA SER A 54 -0.18 -12.92 -1.90
C SER A 54 -0.73 -11.52 -2.14
N VAL A 55 -0.66 -11.00 -3.37
CA VAL A 55 -1.11 -9.64 -3.73
C VAL A 55 -2.36 -9.65 -4.60
N LEU A 56 -3.27 -8.70 -4.38
CA LEU A 56 -4.55 -8.59 -5.10
C LEU A 56 -4.67 -7.26 -5.87
N PRO A 57 -3.89 -7.04 -6.95
CA PRO A 57 -4.00 -5.83 -7.76
C PRO A 57 -5.31 -5.80 -8.54
N LYS A 58 -6.07 -4.72 -8.40
CA LYS A 58 -7.26 -4.46 -9.23
C LYS A 58 -6.87 -3.64 -10.45
N SER A 59 -7.30 -4.08 -11.62
CA SER A 59 -7.32 -3.27 -12.85
C SER A 59 -8.51 -3.67 -13.72
N THR A 60 -8.99 -2.74 -14.54
CA THR A 60 -9.91 -3.00 -15.66
C THR A 60 -9.26 -2.73 -17.02
N ASP A 61 -8.03 -2.18 -17.01
CA ASP A 61 -7.21 -1.96 -18.19
C ASP A 61 -6.38 -3.22 -18.48
N GLU A 62 -6.47 -3.73 -19.71
CA GLU A 62 -5.82 -4.97 -20.12
C GLU A 62 -4.29 -4.89 -20.07
N ALA A 63 -3.70 -3.74 -20.43
CA ALA A 63 -2.26 -3.56 -20.39
C ALA A 63 -1.75 -3.59 -18.95
N MET A 64 -2.44 -2.91 -18.03
CA MET A 64 -2.13 -2.97 -16.60
C MET A 64 -2.34 -4.36 -16.00
N ILE A 65 -3.34 -5.13 -16.45
CA ILE A 65 -3.53 -6.52 -15.99
C ILE A 65 -2.31 -7.38 -16.37
N LYS A 66 -1.86 -7.27 -17.63
CA LYS A 66 -0.66 -7.99 -18.11
C LYS A 66 0.59 -7.53 -17.37
N GLU A 67 0.77 -6.23 -17.21
CA GLU A 67 1.91 -5.64 -16.49
C GLU A 67 1.98 -6.09 -15.03
N ASN A 68 0.85 -6.05 -14.31
CA ASN A 68 0.76 -6.48 -12.91
C ASN A 68 1.06 -7.97 -12.73
N PHE A 69 0.93 -8.78 -13.78
CA PHE A 69 1.26 -10.21 -13.76
C PHE A 69 2.74 -10.48 -14.08
N ASP A 70 3.45 -9.56 -14.74
CA ASP A 70 4.88 -9.66 -15.07
C ASP A 70 5.79 -9.36 -13.85
N ILE A 71 5.63 -10.16 -12.80
CA ILE A 71 6.32 -9.97 -11.50
C ILE A 71 7.03 -11.23 -10.98
N PHE A 72 7.07 -12.31 -11.77
CA PHE A 72 7.59 -13.61 -11.33
C PHE A 72 9.03 -13.87 -11.77
N ASP A 73 9.41 -13.42 -12.97
CA ASP A 73 10.69 -13.76 -13.61
C ASP A 73 11.89 -12.90 -13.18
N TRP A 74 11.70 -12.07 -12.15
CA TRP A 74 12.73 -11.17 -11.62
C TRP A 74 12.51 -10.94 -10.12
N SER A 75 13.47 -10.32 -9.43
CA SER A 75 13.37 -10.02 -8.00
C SER A 75 14.01 -8.67 -7.67
N ILE A 76 13.57 -8.08 -6.56
CA ILE A 76 14.20 -6.91 -5.94
C ILE A 76 15.41 -7.42 -5.14
N PRO A 77 16.63 -6.98 -5.47
CA PRO A 77 17.84 -7.29 -4.71
C PRO A 77 17.75 -6.83 -3.26
N GLU A 78 18.46 -7.51 -2.35
CA GLU A 78 18.40 -7.25 -0.90
C GLU A 78 18.79 -5.81 -0.52
N ASP A 79 19.77 -5.22 -1.20
CA ASP A 79 20.21 -3.83 -0.98
C ASP A 79 19.13 -2.79 -1.35
N LEU A 80 18.32 -3.09 -2.37
CA LEU A 80 17.18 -2.26 -2.74
C LEU A 80 15.97 -2.54 -1.85
N MET A 81 15.78 -3.81 -1.45
CA MET A 81 14.70 -4.23 -0.56
C MET A 81 14.81 -3.58 0.82
N ALA A 82 16.03 -3.44 1.35
CA ALA A 82 16.29 -2.80 2.63
C ALA A 82 15.79 -1.35 2.68
N LYS A 83 15.78 -0.63 1.56
CA LYS A 83 15.32 0.78 1.50
C LYS A 83 13.84 0.94 1.83
N PHE A 84 13.02 -0.10 1.62
CA PHE A 84 11.58 -0.01 1.88
C PHE A 84 11.26 0.21 3.35
N SER A 85 12.16 -0.11 4.28
CA SER A 85 11.97 0.19 5.71
C SER A 85 12.00 1.70 6.02
N GLU A 86 12.52 2.52 5.10
CA GLU A 86 12.55 3.99 5.24
C GLU A 86 11.21 4.64 4.83
N ILE A 87 10.29 3.89 4.21
CA ILE A 87 8.98 4.41 3.83
C ILE A 87 8.17 4.69 5.09
N LYS A 88 7.69 5.93 5.23
CA LYS A 88 6.74 6.30 6.29
C LYS A 88 5.50 5.42 6.18
N GLN A 89 5.17 4.73 7.28
CA GLN A 89 4.03 3.83 7.34
C GLN A 89 2.75 4.62 7.61
N GLU A 90 1.69 4.36 6.86
CA GLU A 90 0.38 4.98 7.03
C GLU A 90 -0.73 4.02 6.59
N ARG A 91 -1.79 3.92 7.39
CA ARG A 91 -2.98 3.13 7.04
C ARG A 91 -3.93 4.01 6.22
N LEU A 92 -4.04 3.71 4.92
CA LEU A 92 -4.92 4.45 4.01
C LEU A 92 -6.40 4.17 4.30
N LEU A 93 -6.80 2.89 4.41
CA LEU A 93 -8.18 2.51 4.72
C LEU A 93 -8.34 2.35 6.24
N LYS A 94 -8.76 3.42 6.90
CA LYS A 94 -8.98 3.47 8.36
C LYS A 94 -10.33 2.89 8.81
N ALA A 95 -11.27 2.72 7.88
CA ALA A 95 -12.63 2.24 8.14
C ALA A 95 -13.42 3.10 9.15
N GLU A 96 -13.31 4.43 9.03
CA GLU A 96 -13.99 5.41 9.90
C GLU A 96 -15.52 5.21 9.96
N PHE A 97 -16.13 4.64 8.92
CA PHE A 97 -17.57 4.32 8.89
C PHE A 97 -18.00 3.34 9.99
N ALA A 98 -17.07 2.54 10.55
CA ALA A 98 -17.35 1.59 11.63
C ALA A 98 -17.18 2.22 13.03
N VAL A 99 -16.63 3.44 13.10
CA VAL A 99 -16.32 4.16 14.33
C VAL A 99 -17.44 5.15 14.64
N HIS A 100 -18.07 5.01 15.81
CA HIS A 100 -19.14 5.91 16.24
C HIS A 100 -19.32 5.82 17.77
N PRO A 101 -19.77 6.88 18.48
CA PRO A 101 -20.01 6.81 19.93
C PRO A 101 -21.00 5.74 20.38
N LEU A 102 -21.88 5.29 19.48
CA LEU A 102 -22.85 4.20 19.69
C LEU A 102 -22.40 2.85 19.13
N SER A 103 -21.26 2.81 18.44
CA SER A 103 -20.64 1.56 17.98
C SER A 103 -19.88 0.88 19.13
N VAL A 104 -19.57 -0.40 18.94
CA VAL A 104 -18.61 -1.11 19.81
C VAL A 104 -17.23 -0.46 19.70
N TYR A 105 -16.88 0.05 18.51
CA TYR A 105 -15.64 0.78 18.26
C TYR A 105 -15.90 2.29 18.34
N LYS A 106 -15.42 2.94 19.40
CA LYS A 106 -15.66 4.36 19.65
C LYS A 106 -14.59 5.25 19.02
N THR A 107 -13.39 4.70 18.87
CA THR A 107 -12.23 5.35 18.26
C THR A 107 -11.61 4.44 17.19
N LEU A 108 -10.70 5.00 16.38
CA LEU A 108 -9.92 4.20 15.44
C LEU A 108 -8.91 3.29 16.16
N GLU A 109 -8.42 3.74 17.31
CA GLU A 109 -7.55 2.97 18.18
C GLU A 109 -8.27 1.72 18.69
N ASP A 110 -9.55 1.84 19.08
CA ASP A 110 -10.38 0.69 19.47
C ASP A 110 -10.62 -0.28 18.29
N LEU A 111 -10.85 0.25 17.09
CA LEU A 111 -11.10 -0.57 15.90
C LEU A 111 -9.88 -1.39 15.48
N TRP A 112 -8.69 -0.81 15.64
CA TRP A 112 -7.43 -1.41 15.18
C TRP A 112 -6.56 -1.96 16.31
N ASP A 113 -7.07 -2.05 17.54
CA ASP A 113 -6.31 -2.49 18.72
C ASP A 113 -4.94 -1.80 18.87
N GLY A 114 -4.88 -0.51 18.51
CA GLY A 114 -3.64 0.27 18.49
C GLY A 114 -2.73 0.08 17.26
N GLU A 115 -3.07 -0.79 16.30
CA GLU A 115 -2.37 -0.96 15.01
C GLU A 115 -2.70 0.16 14.00
N ILE A 116 -2.74 1.40 14.49
CA ILE A 116 -2.91 2.60 13.69
C ILE A 116 -1.99 3.67 14.24
N GLN A 117 -1.26 4.36 13.36
CA GLN A 117 -0.48 5.52 13.78
C GLN A 117 -1.43 6.69 14.05
N SER A 118 -1.32 7.30 15.23
CA SER A 118 -2.08 8.50 15.56
C SER A 118 -1.77 9.57 14.51
N THR A 119 -2.73 9.91 13.66
CA THR A 119 -2.63 11.16 12.92
C THR A 119 -2.72 12.26 13.95
N SER A 120 -1.61 12.94 14.21
CA SER A 120 -1.61 14.27 14.81
C SER A 120 -2.43 15.17 13.89
N THR A 121 -3.73 15.17 14.06
CA THR A 121 -4.60 16.19 13.51
C THR A 121 -4.34 17.44 14.33
N SER A 122 -3.23 18.12 14.06
CA SER A 122 -3.10 19.53 14.39
C SER A 122 -4.06 20.26 13.45
N LEU A 123 -5.29 20.48 13.91
CA LEU A 123 -6.12 21.55 13.39
C LEU A 123 -5.45 22.85 13.85
N GLU A 124 -4.72 23.48 12.93
CA GLU A 124 -4.59 24.95 12.90
C GLU A 124 -5.57 25.49 11.86
#